data_AF-A0A1Y5KA75-F1
#
_entry.id   AF-A0A1Y5KA75-F1
#
_cell.length_a   1.000
_cell.length_b   1.000
_cell.length_c   1.000
_cell.angle_alpha   90.00
_cell.angle_beta   90.00
_cell.angle_gamma   90.00
#
_symmetry.space_group_name_H-M   'P 1'
#
loop_
_entity.id
_entity.type
_entity.pdbx_description
1 polymer ?
#
loop_
_entity_poly.entity_id
_entity_poly.type
_entity_poly.pdbx_seq_one_letter_code
_entity_poly.pdbx_strand_id
1 'polypeptide(L)'
;MSVPCKNDKQARFKQFLQRLSEDKDVGRGAVKPTHSLSELLLFAGYNPNGEAIDMARLVTLLLRTQGLEGCSEQMVEHVLNGGSIEGFFLTNECKS
;
A
#
# COMPACT_ATOMS: atom_id res chain seq x y z
N MET A 1 -8.05 26.72 -9.15
CA MET A 1 -7.93 25.32 -8.71
C MET A 1 -7.66 24.48 -9.94
N SER A 2 -6.42 24.02 -10.12
CA SER A 2 -5.99 23.24 -11.29
C SER A 2 -6.30 21.76 -11.06
N VAL A 3 -7.06 21.16 -11.98
CA VAL A 3 -7.34 19.72 -12.00
C VAL A 3 -6.03 19.01 -12.35
N PRO A 4 -5.50 18.08 -11.53
CA PRO A 4 -4.25 17.39 -11.83
C PRO A 4 -4.41 16.61 -13.13
N CYS A 5 -3.49 16.86 -14.07
CA CYS A 5 -3.56 16.34 -15.42
C CYS A 5 -3.34 14.81 -15.38
N LYS A 6 -4.04 14.03 -16.20
CA LYS A 6 -3.93 12.55 -16.20
C LYS A 6 -2.46 12.06 -16.34
N ASN A 7 -1.62 12.87 -16.98
CA ASN A 7 -0.19 12.62 -17.16
C ASN A 7 0.60 12.61 -15.84
N ASP A 8 0.20 13.41 -14.85
CA ASP A 8 0.92 13.54 -13.58
C ASP A 8 0.74 12.28 -12.72
N LYS A 9 -0.49 11.74 -12.69
CA LYS A 9 -0.77 10.47 -11.99
C LYS A 9 -0.02 9.30 -12.62
N GLN A 10 0.01 9.23 -13.95
CA GLN A 10 0.71 8.17 -14.65
C GLN A 10 2.24 8.28 -14.44
N ALA A 11 2.79 9.48 -14.50
CA ALA A 11 4.20 9.72 -14.23
C ALA A 11 4.59 9.33 -12.79
N ARG A 12 3.80 9.78 -11.81
CA ARG A 12 3.99 9.45 -10.39
C ARG A 12 3.89 7.94 -10.14
N PHE A 13 2.94 7.26 -10.78
CA PHE A 13 2.82 5.79 -10.68
C PHE A 13 4.01 5.06 -11.31
N LYS A 14 4.48 5.48 -12.49
CA LYS A 14 5.69 4.91 -13.12
C LYS A 14 6.92 5.08 -12.23
N GLN A 15 7.09 6.25 -11.63
CA GLN A 15 8.18 6.53 -10.72
C GLN A 15 8.11 5.66 -9.47
N PHE A 16 6.91 5.47 -8.91
CA PHE A 16 6.69 4.55 -7.80
C PHE A 16 7.08 3.12 -8.19
N LEU A 17 6.61 2.59 -9.32
CA LEU A 17 6.97 1.25 -9.79
C LEU A 17 8.47 1.08 -10.03
N GLN A 18 9.13 2.10 -10.59
CA GLN A 18 10.58 2.08 -10.79
C GLN A 18 11.31 1.96 -9.44
N ARG A 19 11.01 2.84 -8.49
CA ARG A 19 11.59 2.81 -7.14
C ARG A 19 11.34 1.48 -6.45
N LEU A 20 10.11 0.99 -6.56
CA LEU A 20 9.71 -0.30 -5.99
C LEU A 20 10.50 -1.47 -6.59
N SER A 21 10.83 -1.41 -7.89
CA SER A 21 11.64 -2.45 -8.53
C SER A 21 13.12 -2.43 -8.12
N GLU A 22 13.59 -1.31 -7.57
CA GLU A 22 14.94 -1.13 -7.06
C GLU A 22 15.06 -1.51 -5.57
N ASP A 23 13.93 -1.63 -4.86
CA ASP A 23 13.86 -2.01 -3.46
C ASP A 23 14.20 -3.51 -3.30
N LYS A 24 15.30 -3.78 -2.59
CA LYS A 24 15.88 -5.13 -2.43
C LYS A 24 15.09 -6.02 -1.48
N ASP A 25 14.18 -5.42 -0.71
CA ASP A 25 13.43 -6.09 0.35
C ASP A 25 12.00 -6.44 -0.09
N VAL A 26 11.59 -5.95 -1.26
CA VAL A 26 10.33 -6.34 -1.92
C VAL A 26 10.30 -7.85 -2.16
N GLY A 27 9.42 -8.54 -1.44
CA GLY A 27 9.21 -9.98 -1.54
C GLY A 27 10.06 -10.84 -0.60
N ARG A 28 10.97 -10.27 0.19
CA ARG A 28 11.78 -11.03 1.17
C ARG A 28 11.04 -11.36 2.46
N GLY A 29 10.01 -10.60 2.81
CA GLY A 29 9.25 -10.74 4.05
C GLY A 29 7.89 -11.40 3.87
N ALA A 30 7.81 -12.58 3.23
CA ALA A 30 6.55 -13.33 3.19
C ALA A 30 6.22 -13.88 4.60
N VAL A 31 5.76 -13.00 5.49
CA VAL A 31 5.08 -13.37 6.72
C VAL A 31 3.88 -14.20 6.28
N LYS A 32 3.75 -15.42 6.81
CA LYS A 32 2.56 -16.24 6.56
C LYS A 32 1.34 -15.38 6.89
N PRO A 33 0.43 -15.15 5.94
CA PRO A 33 -0.74 -14.34 6.19
C PRO A 33 -1.48 -14.90 7.41
N THR A 34 -1.72 -14.07 8.42
CA THR A 34 -2.57 -14.44 9.56
C THR A 34 -4.02 -14.65 9.13
N HIS A 35 -4.40 -14.02 8.01
CA HIS A 35 -5.72 -14.07 7.40
C HIS A 35 -5.62 -14.55 5.96
N SER A 36 -6.63 -15.31 5.52
CA SER A 36 -6.71 -15.67 4.11
C SER A 36 -6.97 -14.42 3.25
N LEU A 37 -6.58 -14.46 1.98
CA LEU A 37 -6.90 -13.36 1.05
C LEU A 37 -8.41 -13.11 0.98
N SER A 38 -9.24 -14.16 1.07
CA SER A 38 -10.70 -14.02 1.07
C SER A 38 -11.23 -13.28 2.29
N GLU A 39 -10.69 -13.51 3.48
CA GLU A 39 -11.05 -12.76 4.69
C GLU A 39 -10.69 -11.28 4.57
N LEU A 40 -9.49 -11.00 4.06
CA LEU A 40 -9.00 -9.63 3.85
C LEU A 40 -9.85 -8.86 2.83
N LEU A 41 -10.24 -9.53 1.75
CA LEU A 41 -11.13 -8.96 0.74
C LEU A 41 -12.50 -8.64 1.34
N LEU A 42 -13.09 -9.57 2.08
CA LEU A 42 -14.36 -9.35 2.80
C LEU A 42 -14.27 -8.15 3.74
N PHE A 43 -13.19 -8.06 4.51
CA PHE A 43 -12.94 -6.94 5.42
C PHE A 43 -12.85 -5.58 4.70
N ALA A 44 -12.29 -5.56 3.48
CA ALA A 44 -12.24 -4.37 2.64
C ALA A 44 -13.57 -4.01 1.97
N GLY A 45 -14.64 -4.77 2.22
CA GLY A 45 -15.94 -4.57 1.58
C GLY A 45 -16.00 -5.11 0.15
N TYR A 46 -15.13 -6.05 -0.20
CA TYR A 46 -15.21 -6.73 -1.50
C TYR A 46 -16.53 -7.48 -1.63
N ASN A 47 -17.27 -7.15 -2.68
CA ASN A 47 -18.49 -7.85 -3.06
C ASN A 47 -18.21 -8.73 -4.28
N PRO A 48 -18.34 -10.07 -4.18
CA PRO A 48 -18.14 -10.97 -5.31
C PRO A 48 -19.15 -10.77 -6.44
N ASN A 49 -20.20 -9.94 -6.27
CA ASN A 49 -21.20 -9.62 -7.28
C ASN A 49 -20.71 -8.66 -8.40
N GLY A 50 -19.39 -8.59 -8.64
CA GLY A 50 -18.80 -7.89 -9.79
C GLY A 50 -18.34 -6.46 -9.54
N GLU A 51 -18.19 -6.04 -8.28
CA GLU A 51 -17.64 -4.71 -7.97
C GLU A 51 -16.11 -4.71 -8.00
N ALA A 52 -15.52 -3.62 -8.49
CA ALA A 52 -14.07 -3.45 -8.52
C ALA A 52 -13.52 -3.29 -7.10
N ILE A 53 -12.39 -3.94 -6.82
CA ILE A 53 -11.70 -3.81 -5.53
C ILE A 53 -10.94 -2.49 -5.50
N ASP A 54 -11.24 -1.65 -4.51
CA ASP A 54 -10.40 -0.52 -4.17
C ASP A 54 -9.15 -1.03 -3.41
N MET A 55 -8.10 -1.28 -4.17
CA MET A 55 -6.83 -1.77 -3.63
C MET A 55 -6.17 -0.77 -2.67
N ALA A 56 -6.38 0.54 -2.83
CA ALA A 56 -5.82 1.54 -1.92
C ALA A 56 -6.48 1.44 -0.53
N ARG A 57 -7.80 1.27 -0.52
CA ARG A 57 -8.55 1.03 0.71
C ARG A 57 -8.16 -0.30 1.36
N LEU A 58 -8.05 -1.39 0.58
CA LEU A 58 -7.62 -2.70 1.09
C LEU A 58 -6.23 -2.62 1.74
N VAL A 59 -5.25 -2.05 1.05
CA VAL A 59 -3.88 -1.90 1.59
C VAL A 59 -3.88 -1.04 2.86
N THR A 60 -4.64 0.06 2.88
CA THR A 60 -4.78 0.90 4.07
C THR A 60 -5.35 0.12 5.26
N LEU A 61 -6.34 -0.74 5.04
CA LEU A 61 -6.90 -1.59 6.10
C LEU A 61 -5.89 -2.62 6.58
N LEU A 62 -5.12 -3.24 5.67
CA LEU A 62 -4.08 -4.21 6.01
C LEU A 62 -3.00 -3.59 6.91
N LEU A 63 -2.52 -2.39 6.56
CA LEU A 63 -1.55 -1.66 7.39
C LEU A 63 -2.08 -1.47 8.82
N ARG A 64 -3.33 -1.00 8.94
CA ARG A 64 -3.97 -0.80 10.25
C ARG A 64 -4.15 -2.10 11.04
N THR A 65 -4.50 -3.20 10.38
CA THR A 65 -4.63 -4.50 11.06
C THR A 65 -3.29 -5.01 11.61
N GLN A 66 -2.18 -4.57 11.05
CA GLN A 66 -0.83 -4.86 11.56
C GLN A 66 -0.38 -3.85 12.64
N GLY A 67 -1.26 -2.94 13.07
CA GLY A 67 -0.90 -1.92 14.05
C GLY A 67 -0.04 -0.80 13.48
N LEU A 68 -0.08 -0.59 12.15
CA LEU A 68 0.60 0.54 11.51
C LEU A 68 -0.38 1.71 11.34
N GLU A 69 -0.01 2.92 11.76
CA GLU A 69 -0.88 4.12 11.65
C GLU A 69 -0.92 4.73 10.24
N GLY A 70 -0.23 4.12 9.27
CA GLY A 70 -0.11 4.61 7.89
C GLY A 70 -1.24 4.18 6.93
N CYS A 71 -1.39 4.92 5.83
CA CYS A 71 -2.25 4.56 4.70
C CYS A 71 -1.46 4.28 3.41
N SER A 72 -2.14 3.72 2.40
CA SER A 72 -1.51 3.40 1.11
C SER A 72 -0.91 4.63 0.42
N GLU A 73 -1.51 5.81 0.58
CA GLU A 73 -0.98 7.05 -0.01
C GLU A 73 0.30 7.51 0.67
N GLN A 74 0.37 7.42 2.01
CA GLN A 74 1.59 7.73 2.77
C GLN A 74 2.72 6.75 2.44
N MET A 75 2.40 5.48 2.23
CA MET A 75 3.38 4.47 1.79
C MET A 75 3.93 4.80 0.40
N VAL A 76 3.05 5.14 -0.57
CA VAL A 76 3.49 5.55 -1.91
C VAL A 76 4.35 6.80 -1.84
N GLU A 77 3.98 7.79 -1.03
CA GLU A 77 4.75 9.02 -0.84
C GLU A 77 6.12 8.74 -0.22
N HIS A 78 6.21 7.85 0.77
CA HIS A 78 7.46 7.43 1.39
C HIS A 78 8.43 6.83 0.35
N VAL A 79 7.93 5.92 -0.49
CA VAL A 79 8.73 5.27 -1.54
C VAL A 79 9.17 6.27 -2.62
N LEU A 80 8.28 7.19 -3.03
CA LEU A 80 8.63 8.23 -4.00
C LEU A 80 9.73 9.16 -3.48
N ASN A 81 9.73 9.45 -2.18
CA ASN A 81 10.77 10.22 -1.49
C ASN A 81 12.07 9.42 -1.23
N GLY A 82 12.10 8.13 -1.58
CA GLY A 82 13.28 7.28 -1.52
C GLY A 82 13.44 6.42 -0.29
N GLY A 83 12.39 6.30 0.52
CA GLY A 83 12.32 5.26 1.54
C GLY A 83 12.01 3.89 0.94
N SER A 84 12.30 2.83 1.69
CA SER A 84 11.91 1.45 1.34
C SER A 84 10.55 1.09 1.96
N ILE A 85 9.92 0.01 1.48
CA ILE A 85 8.68 -0.49 2.11
C ILE A 85 8.93 -0.91 3.56
N GLU A 86 10.06 -1.57 3.83
CA GLU A 86 10.41 -1.97 5.20
C GLU A 86 10.64 -0.74 6.10
N GLY A 87 11.30 0.30 5.58
CA GLY A 87 11.48 1.57 6.28
C GLY A 87 10.15 2.25 6.62
N PHE A 88 9.15 2.11 5.74
CA PHE A 88 7.80 2.59 6.03
C PHE A 88 7.18 1.82 7.21
N PHE A 89 7.31 0.50 7.26
CA PHE A 89 6.76 -0.30 8.36
C PHE A 89 7.40 0.06 9.70
N LEU A 90 8.73 0.13 9.75
CA LEU A 90 9.48 0.49 10.97
C LEU A 90 9.15 1.88 11.51
N THR A 91 8.85 2.83 10.63
CA THR A 91 8.52 4.21 11.04
C THR A 91 7.07 4.39 11.50
N ASN A 92 6.20 3.42 11.21
CA ASN A 92 4.76 3.51 11.48
C ASN A 92 4.27 2.48 12.50
N GLU A 93 5.16 1.71 13.14
CA GLU A 93 4.77 0.83 14.25
C GLU A 93 4.15 1.65 15.39
N CYS A 94 2.94 1.29 15.82
CA CYS A 94 2.33 1.85 17.02
C CYS A 94 3.29 1.70 18.21
N LYS A 95 3.78 2.81 18.74
CA LYS A 95 4.44 2.82 20.06
C LYS A 95 3.38 2.46 21.11
N SER A 96 3.46 1.25 21.67
CA SER A 96 2.73 0.87 22.89
C SER A 96 3.15 1.73 24.09
#